data_AF-A0A935SIY9-F1
#
_entry.id   AF-A0A935SIY9-F1
#
_cell.length_a   1.000
_cell.length_b   1.000
_cell.length_c   1.000
_cell.angle_alpha   90.00
_cell.angle_beta   90.00
_cell.angle_gamma   90.00
#
_symmetry.space_group_name_H-M   'P 1'
#
loop_
_entity.id
_entity.type
_entity.pdbx_description
1 polymer ?
#
loop_
_entity_poly.entity_id
_entity_poly.type
_entity_poly.pdbx_seq_one_letter_code
_entity_poly.pdbx_strand_id
1 'polypeptide(L)'
;MYIELQRKYHPDYFTLSGDEEQAETLDKTAAINQAFKILKNEEETIKYILQLKGLLQEEEKYDLQPAFLMEMMDLNESLMEESQNVSIEKINKIEKEIYDKVGNIIQNYNDEEVKDTDLLKLKEYYFKKKYLQRILDRIDG
;
A
#
# COMPACT_ATOMS: atom_id res chain seq x y z
N MET A 1 0.53 22.00 -7.50
CA MET A 1 1.50 21.11 -6.81
C MET A 1 2.38 20.30 -7.78
N TYR A 2 1.86 19.45 -8.69
CA TYR A 2 2.69 18.73 -9.68
C TYR A 2 3.39 19.65 -10.72
N ILE A 3 2.64 20.63 -11.25
CA ILE A 3 3.14 21.56 -12.29
C ILE A 3 4.23 22.51 -11.74
N GLU A 4 4.22 22.81 -10.44
CA GLU A 4 5.18 23.73 -9.83
C GLU A 4 6.54 23.07 -9.56
N LEU A 5 6.57 21.79 -9.17
CA LEU A 5 7.82 21.04 -9.08
C LEU A 5 8.41 20.75 -10.47
N GLN A 6 7.57 20.44 -11.46
CA GLN A 6 8.03 20.18 -12.83
C GLN A 6 8.68 21.41 -13.48
N ARG A 7 8.25 22.63 -13.09
CA ARG A 7 8.90 23.88 -13.49
C ARG A 7 10.24 24.13 -12.79
N LYS A 8 10.40 23.69 -11.53
CA LYS A 8 11.62 23.95 -10.75
C LYS A 8 12.78 23.01 -11.10
N TYR A 9 12.47 21.83 -11.63
CA TYR A 9 13.44 20.79 -12.00
C TYR A 9 13.40 20.45 -13.50
N HIS A 10 12.96 21.38 -14.35
CA HIS A 10 13.01 21.15 -15.79
C HIS A 10 14.48 21.05 -16.23
N PRO A 11 14.88 19.99 -16.96
CA PRO A 11 16.27 19.72 -17.33
C PRO A 11 16.92 20.86 -18.13
N ASP A 12 16.13 21.77 -18.71
CA ASP A 12 16.62 22.98 -19.36
C ASP A 12 17.33 23.95 -18.41
N TYR A 13 17.01 23.95 -17.11
CA TYR A 13 17.68 24.82 -16.12
C TYR A 13 19.05 24.30 -15.65
N PHE A 14 19.32 23.01 -15.82
CA PHE A 14 20.54 22.35 -15.34
C PHE A 14 21.57 22.10 -16.44
N THR A 15 21.36 22.63 -17.64
CA THR A 15 22.35 22.58 -18.74
C THR A 15 23.63 23.37 -18.46
N LEU A 16 23.67 24.16 -17.36
CA LEU A 16 24.81 24.99 -16.94
C LEU A 16 25.44 24.58 -15.60
N SER A 17 24.97 23.49 -14.97
CA SER A 17 25.52 22.96 -13.71
C SER A 17 26.25 21.64 -13.95
N GLY A 18 27.39 21.44 -13.29
CA GLY A 18 28.32 20.34 -13.52
C GLY A 18 27.72 18.94 -13.33
N ASP A 19 28.37 17.94 -13.94
CA ASP A 19 27.90 16.54 -14.05
C ASP A 19 27.45 15.90 -12.72
N GLU A 20 28.01 16.32 -11.58
CA GLU A 20 27.63 15.86 -10.24
C GLU A 20 26.25 16.37 -9.78
N GLU A 21 25.91 17.63 -10.05
CA GLU A 21 24.60 18.21 -9.69
C GLU A 21 23.47 17.66 -10.56
N GLN A 22 23.78 17.29 -11.82
CA GLN A 22 22.82 16.61 -12.70
C GLN A 22 22.53 15.18 -12.23
N ALA A 23 23.55 14.42 -11.80
CA ALA A 23 23.37 13.07 -11.29
C ALA A 23 22.52 13.05 -10.01
N GLU A 24 22.80 13.94 -9.04
CA GLU A 24 21.98 14.07 -7.84
C GLU A 24 20.53 14.47 -8.14
N THR A 25 20.32 15.35 -9.13
CA THR A 25 18.98 15.83 -9.50
C THR A 25 18.19 14.75 -10.25
N LEU A 26 18.87 13.92 -11.05
CA LEU A 26 18.31 12.74 -11.70
C LEU A 26 17.92 11.67 -10.68
N ASP A 27 18.78 11.39 -9.69
CA ASP A 27 18.48 10.43 -8.62
C ASP A 27 17.33 10.91 -7.74
N LYS A 28 17.30 12.19 -7.38
CA LYS A 28 16.18 12.79 -6.63
C LYS A 28 14.89 12.76 -7.45
N THR A 29 14.95 13.02 -8.76
CA THR A 29 13.78 12.99 -9.65
C THR A 29 13.30 11.55 -9.90
N ALA A 30 14.21 10.58 -10.01
CA ALA A 30 13.90 9.16 -10.09
C ALA A 30 13.27 8.67 -8.79
N ALA A 31 13.79 9.06 -7.63
CA ALA A 31 13.21 8.78 -6.31
C ALA A 31 11.83 9.44 -6.14
N ILE A 32 11.63 10.67 -6.63
CA ILE A 32 10.33 11.36 -6.62
C ILE A 32 9.34 10.70 -7.57
N ASN A 33 9.77 10.29 -8.77
CA ASN A 33 8.91 9.61 -9.73
C ASN A 33 8.58 8.17 -9.28
N GLN A 34 9.52 7.49 -8.63
CA GLN A 34 9.31 6.19 -8.00
C GLN A 34 8.38 6.33 -6.79
N ALA A 35 8.58 7.33 -5.93
CA ALA A 35 7.66 7.68 -4.87
C ALA A 35 6.27 8.01 -5.43
N PHE A 36 6.14 8.77 -6.52
CA PHE A 36 4.87 9.10 -7.14
C PHE A 36 4.16 7.89 -7.77
N LYS A 37 4.92 6.97 -8.36
CA LYS A 37 4.40 5.72 -8.96
C LYS A 37 3.97 4.71 -7.89
N ILE A 38 4.71 4.68 -6.77
CA ILE A 38 4.39 3.93 -5.56
C ILE A 38 3.14 4.52 -4.91
N LEU A 39 3.10 5.84 -4.64
CA LEU A 39 1.97 6.57 -4.05
C LEU A 39 0.67 6.53 -4.89
N LYS A 40 0.74 6.14 -6.16
CA LYS A 40 -0.44 5.90 -7.01
C LYS A 40 -1.13 4.57 -6.67
N ASN A 41 -0.42 3.62 -6.08
CA ASN A 41 -0.95 2.37 -5.55
C ASN A 41 -0.64 2.29 -4.04
N GLU A 42 -1.66 2.58 -3.23
CA GLU A 42 -1.56 2.60 -1.77
C GLU A 42 -0.95 1.29 -1.21
N GLU A 43 -1.26 0.14 -1.80
CA GLU A 43 -0.75 -1.15 -1.35
C GLU A 43 0.74 -1.34 -1.61
N GLU A 44 1.20 -0.99 -2.82
CA GLU A 44 2.62 -1.03 -3.15
C GLU A 44 3.41 -0.02 -2.31
N THR A 45 2.78 1.10 -1.94
CA THR A 45 3.35 2.07 -0.98
C THR A 45 3.53 1.45 0.39
N ILE A 46 2.48 0.86 0.95
CA ILE A 46 2.53 0.25 2.28
C ILE A 46 3.56 -0.87 2.29
N LYS A 47 3.57 -1.74 1.27
CA LYS A 47 4.55 -2.81 1.11
C LYS A 47 5.99 -2.26 1.12
N TYR A 48 6.25 -1.23 0.32
CA TYR A 48 7.57 -0.63 0.21
C TYR A 48 8.03 0.01 1.54
N ILE A 49 7.15 0.75 2.22
CA ILE A 49 7.44 1.33 3.54
C ILE A 49 7.79 0.24 4.56
N LEU A 50 7.01 -0.85 4.59
CA LEU A 50 7.28 -1.96 5.51
C LEU A 50 8.61 -2.66 5.22
N GLN A 51 8.98 -2.80 3.94
CA GLN A 51 10.29 -3.32 3.54
C GLN A 51 11.44 -2.39 3.97
N LEU A 52 11.29 -1.08 3.77
CA LEU A 52 12.28 -0.08 4.19
C LEU A 52 12.51 -0.09 5.71
N LYS A 53 11.46 -0.32 6.50
CA LYS A 53 11.55 -0.44 7.95
C LYS A 53 12.01 -1.82 8.43
N GLY A 54 12.31 -2.75 7.51
CA GLY A 54 12.72 -4.12 7.82
C GLY A 54 11.61 -4.98 8.44
N LEU A 55 10.36 -4.54 8.33
CA LEU A 55 9.19 -5.19 8.91
C LEU A 55 8.51 -6.16 7.96
N LEU A 56 8.89 -6.20 6.68
CA LEU A 56 8.35 -7.12 5.69
C LEU A 56 9.47 -7.79 4.90
N GLN A 57 9.52 -9.11 4.94
CA GLN A 57 10.41 -9.90 4.09
C GLN A 57 9.67 -10.38 2.84
N GLU A 58 10.41 -10.58 1.74
CA GLU A 58 9.84 -11.24 0.57
C GLU A 58 9.37 -12.65 0.96
N GLU A 59 8.16 -13.01 0.53
CA GLU A 59 7.51 -14.30 0.81
C GLU A 59 7.25 -14.62 2.29
N GLU A 60 7.27 -13.61 3.16
CA GLU A 60 6.95 -13.79 4.58
C GLU A 60 5.57 -14.45 4.76
N LYS A 61 5.55 -15.55 5.53
CA LYS A 61 4.31 -16.16 6.03
C LYS A 61 3.87 -15.38 7.25
N TYR A 62 2.74 -14.70 7.13
CA TYR A 62 2.14 -13.94 8.21
C TYR A 62 0.91 -14.66 8.74
N ASP A 63 0.95 -14.96 10.04
CA ASP A 63 -0.19 -15.55 10.74
C ASP A 63 -1.22 -14.47 11.04
N LEU A 64 -2.32 -14.50 10.28
CA LEU A 64 -3.46 -13.63 10.51
C LEU A 64 -4.13 -13.98 11.84
N GLN A 65 -4.72 -12.96 12.49
CA GLN A 65 -5.40 -13.16 13.76
C GLN A 65 -6.53 -14.20 13.62
N PRO A 66 -6.72 -15.12 14.59
CA PRO A 66 -7.76 -16.15 14.53
C PRO A 66 -9.17 -15.60 14.30
N ALA A 67 -9.48 -14.43 14.86
CA ALA A 67 -10.76 -13.77 14.66
C ALA A 67 -11.00 -13.38 13.19
N PHE A 68 -9.97 -12.90 12.49
CA PHE A 68 -10.07 -12.60 11.07
C PHE A 68 -10.19 -13.87 10.23
N LEU A 69 -9.44 -14.93 10.58
CA LEU A 69 -9.55 -16.21 9.86
C LEU A 69 -10.95 -16.82 9.99
N MET A 70 -11.59 -16.69 11.14
CA MET A 70 -12.98 -17.12 11.34
C MET A 70 -13.94 -16.33 10.45
N GLU A 71 -13.82 -15.01 10.43
CA GLU A 71 -14.60 -14.14 9.53
C GLU A 71 -14.39 -14.51 8.05
N MET A 72 -13.17 -14.89 7.66
CA MET A 72 -12.87 -15.37 6.30
C MET A 72 -13.44 -16.76 5.99
N MET A 73 -13.62 -17.61 7.00
CA MET A 73 -14.31 -18.90 6.83
C MET A 73 -15.79 -18.67 6.57
N ASP A 74 -16.44 -17.83 7.37
CA ASP A 74 -17.85 -17.44 7.18
C ASP A 74 -18.06 -16.77 5.81
N LEU A 75 -17.10 -15.94 5.40
CA LEU A 75 -17.09 -15.35 4.06
C LEU A 75 -17.06 -16.44 3.00
N ASN A 76 -16.11 -17.38 3.05
CA ASN A 76 -15.98 -18.47 2.07
C ASN A 76 -17.23 -19.36 1.98
N GLU A 77 -17.91 -19.63 3.10
CA GLU A 77 -19.18 -20.36 3.11
C GLU A 77 -20.25 -19.57 2.35
N SER A 78 -20.34 -18.26 2.61
CA SER A 78 -21.28 -17.40 1.87
C SER A 78 -20.97 -17.30 0.38
N LEU A 79 -19.71 -17.46 -0.05
CA LEU A 79 -19.35 -17.51 -1.48
C LEU A 79 -19.94 -18.74 -2.19
N MET A 80 -20.19 -19.83 -1.47
CA MET A 80 -20.75 -21.06 -2.02
C MET A 80 -22.28 -21.01 -2.11
N GLU A 81 -22.92 -20.28 -1.21
CA GLU A 81 -24.38 -20.25 -1.06
C GLU A 81 -25.04 -19.03 -1.73
N GLU A 82 -24.35 -17.90 -1.81
CA GLU A 82 -24.90 -16.63 -2.28
C GLU A 82 -24.41 -16.27 -3.70
N SER A 83 -25.08 -15.30 -4.32
CA SER A 83 -24.63 -14.77 -5.61
C SER A 83 -23.30 -14.02 -5.49
N GLN A 84 -22.52 -14.00 -6.58
CA GLN A 84 -21.25 -13.25 -6.67
C GLN A 84 -21.39 -11.78 -6.24
N ASN A 85 -22.49 -11.11 -6.60
CA ASN A 85 -22.70 -9.70 -6.24
C ASN A 85 -22.76 -9.49 -4.72
N VAL A 86 -23.48 -10.37 -4.00
CA VAL A 86 -23.61 -10.27 -2.53
C VAL A 86 -22.28 -10.58 -1.86
N SER A 87 -21.54 -11.55 -2.40
CA SER A 87 -20.19 -11.89 -1.97
C SER A 87 -19.21 -10.72 -2.11
N ILE A 88 -19.23 -10.04 -3.26
CA ILE A 88 -18.40 -8.85 -3.53
C ILE A 88 -18.77 -7.71 -2.57
N GLU A 89 -20.06 -7.49 -2.29
CA GLU A 89 -20.50 -6.48 -1.31
C GLU A 89 -19.96 -6.75 0.09
N LYS A 90 -19.96 -8.02 0.53
CA LYS A 90 -19.37 -8.42 1.82
C LYS A 90 -17.86 -8.18 1.85
N ILE A 91 -17.14 -8.56 0.79
CA ILE A 91 -15.70 -8.30 0.68
C ILE A 91 -15.40 -6.80 0.77
N ASN A 92 -16.13 -5.98 0.01
CA ASN A 92 -15.97 -4.51 0.03
C ASN A 92 -16.23 -3.93 1.43
N LYS A 93 -17.20 -4.48 2.16
CA LYS A 93 -17.47 -4.06 3.55
C LYS A 93 -16.29 -4.38 4.46
N ILE A 94 -15.75 -5.59 4.38
CA ILE A 94 -14.60 -6.01 5.18
C ILE A 94 -13.37 -5.17 4.82
N GLU A 95 -13.13 -4.93 3.52
CA GLU A 95 -12.05 -4.08 3.04
C GLU A 95 -12.13 -2.66 3.64
N LYS A 96 -13.34 -2.08 3.65
CA LYS A 96 -13.56 -0.77 4.28
C LYS A 96 -13.29 -0.80 5.78
N GLU A 97 -13.76 -1.83 6.49
CA GLU A 97 -13.56 -1.95 7.94
C GLU A 97 -12.08 -2.12 8.33
N ILE A 98 -11.29 -2.85 7.52
CA ILE A 98 -9.84 -2.93 7.76
C ILE A 98 -9.13 -1.64 7.38
N TYR A 99 -9.61 -0.91 6.35
CA TYR A 99 -9.06 0.39 5.96
C TYR A 99 -9.31 1.45 7.03
N ASP A 100 -10.52 1.54 7.57
CA ASP A 100 -10.88 2.55 8.59
C ASP A 100 -9.96 2.48 9.84
N LYS A 101 -9.41 1.29 10.15
CA LYS A 101 -8.45 1.09 11.24
C LYS A 101 -7.06 1.69 10.98
N VAL A 102 -6.68 1.82 9.72
CA VAL A 102 -5.36 2.32 9.29
C VAL A 102 -5.43 3.62 8.49
N GLY A 103 -6.62 4.06 8.07
CA GLY A 103 -6.80 5.21 7.17
C GLY A 103 -6.19 6.49 7.74
N ASN A 104 -6.32 6.72 9.04
CA ASN A 104 -5.67 7.86 9.70
C ASN A 104 -4.13 7.78 9.65
N ILE A 105 -3.57 6.58 9.79
CA ILE A 105 -2.11 6.34 9.72
C ILE A 105 -1.62 6.58 8.29
N ILE A 106 -2.39 6.14 7.29
CA ILE A 106 -2.05 6.32 5.87
C ILE A 106 -2.15 7.80 5.47
N GLN A 107 -3.24 8.47 5.84
CA GLN A 107 -3.49 9.87 5.47
C GLN A 107 -2.53 10.86 6.13
N ASN A 108 -2.11 10.59 7.36
CA ASN A 108 -1.20 11.43 8.13
C ASN A 108 0.17 10.76 8.32
N TYR A 109 0.59 9.93 7.36
CA TYR A 109 1.87 9.22 7.46
C TYR A 109 3.03 10.23 7.51
N ASN A 110 3.82 10.15 8.59
CA ASN A 110 5.05 10.92 8.76
C ASN A 110 6.15 9.97 9.26
N ASP A 111 7.24 9.84 8.48
CA ASP A 111 8.30 8.88 8.76
C ASP A 111 9.05 9.15 10.08
N GLU A 112 9.07 10.41 10.53
CA GLU A 112 9.73 10.81 11.79
C GLU A 112 8.85 10.59 13.02
N GLU A 113 7.52 10.58 12.86
CA GLU A 113 6.54 10.50 13.95
C GLU A 113 5.83 9.13 14.03
N VAL A 114 5.95 8.30 12.98
CA VAL A 114 5.31 6.98 12.93
C VAL A 114 5.88 6.06 14.00
N LYS A 115 4.99 5.45 14.78
CA LYS A 115 5.36 4.50 15.81
C LYS A 115 5.45 3.09 15.24
N ASP A 116 6.30 2.25 15.82
CA ASP A 116 6.37 0.82 15.48
C ASP A 116 5.00 0.14 15.59
N THR A 117 4.18 0.55 16.56
CA THR A 117 2.81 0.04 16.73
C THR A 117 1.90 0.35 15.53
N ASP A 118 2.13 1.48 14.86
CA ASP A 118 1.35 1.87 13.68
C ASP A 118 1.86 1.15 12.42
N LEU A 119 3.18 0.94 12.32
CA LEU A 119 3.76 0.10 11.28
C LEU A 119 3.28 -1.37 11.38
N LEU A 120 3.14 -1.91 12.59
CA LEU A 120 2.58 -3.25 12.79
C LEU A 120 1.11 -3.35 12.35
N LYS A 121 0.30 -2.30 12.58
CA LYS A 121 -1.08 -2.24 12.07
C LYS A 121 -1.12 -2.18 10.54
N LEU A 122 -0.22 -1.40 9.92
CA LEU A 122 -0.10 -1.35 8.46
C LEU A 122 0.33 -2.70 7.88
N LYS A 123 1.24 -3.41 8.56
CA LYS A 123 1.62 -4.78 8.21
C LYS A 123 0.43 -5.73 8.27
N GLU A 124 -0.34 -5.68 9.36
CA GLU A 124 -1.54 -6.50 9.49
C GLU A 124 -2.57 -6.18 8.39
N TYR A 125 -2.82 -4.90 8.12
CA TYR A 125 -3.68 -4.45 7.02
C TYR A 125 -3.22 -5.00 5.67
N TYR A 126 -1.93 -4.91 5.37
CA TYR A 126 -1.35 -5.42 4.13
C TYR A 126 -1.65 -6.92 3.92
N PHE A 127 -1.45 -7.75 4.95
CA PHE A 127 -1.72 -9.18 4.85
C PHE A 127 -3.22 -9.51 4.77
N LYS A 128 -4.07 -8.78 5.49
CA LYS A 128 -5.53 -8.94 5.37
C LYS A 128 -6.02 -8.60 3.98
N LYS A 129 -5.56 -7.49 3.42
CA LYS A 129 -5.93 -7.06 2.08
C LYS A 129 -5.46 -8.05 1.01
N LYS A 130 -4.22 -8.52 1.11
CA LYS A 130 -3.69 -9.59 0.24
C LYS A 130 -4.51 -10.88 0.33
N TYR A 131 -5.05 -11.21 1.50
CA TYR A 131 -5.95 -12.36 1.66
C TYR A 131 -7.28 -12.14 0.94
N LEU A 132 -7.92 -10.97 1.13
CA LEU A 132 -9.17 -10.61 0.44
C LEU A 132 -9.00 -10.60 -1.08
N GLN A 133 -7.90 -10.06 -1.60
CA GLN A 133 -7.61 -10.06 -3.04
C GLN A 133 -7.56 -11.48 -3.60
N ARG A 134 -6.93 -12.42 -2.89
CA ARG A 134 -6.90 -13.84 -3.30
C ARG A 134 -8.29 -14.48 -3.32
N ILE A 135 -9.24 -13.99 -2.53
CA ILE A 135 -10.62 -14.46 -2.57
C ILE A 135 -11.31 -13.88 -3.81
N LEU A 136 -11.17 -12.57 -4.06
CA LEU A 136 -11.71 -11.92 -5.25
C LEU A 136 -11.22 -12.59 -6.54
N ASP A 137 -9.91 -12.85 -6.64
CA ASP A 137 -9.31 -13.53 -7.80
C ASP A 137 -9.90 -14.94 -8.04
N ARG A 138 -10.45 -15.60 -7.01
CA ARG A 138 -11.13 -16.90 -7.14
C ARG A 138 -12.61 -16.77 -7.53
N ILE A 139 -13.22 -15.63 -7.28
CA ILE A 139 -14.62 -15.35 -7.65
C ILE A 139 -14.68 -14.92 -9.12
N ASP A 140 -13.69 -14.15 -9.57
CA ASP A 140 -13.60 -13.62 -10.93
C ASP A 140 -13.05 -14.63 -11.96
N GLY A 141 -12.40 -15.71 -11.51
CA GLY A 141 -11.82 -16.77 -12.34
C GLY A 141 -12.71 -17.99 -12.50
#